data_AF-A0A9D8B3E1-F1
#
_entry.id   AF-A0A9D8B3E1-F1
#
_cell.length_a   1.000
_cell.length_b   1.000
_cell.length_c   1.000
_cell.angle_alpha   90.00
_cell.angle_beta   90.00
_cell.angle_gamma   90.00
#
_symmetry.space_group_name_H-M   'P 1'
#
loop_
_entity.id
_entity.type
_entity.pdbx_description
1 polymer ?
#
loop_
_entity_poly.entity_id
_entity_poly.type
_entity_poly.pdbx_seq_one_letter_code
_entity_poly.pdbx_strand_id
1 'polypeptide(L)'
;MTTKVDYTLDEWWALQEVPLLVGVAVLYASPSSTGGMMREIIASATAVANAGQLFPENELIQGLMAPDEDSKILKPLPPITAGASKKERAEQLKNGTLAKCQRAANVLDAKATAHEIRDYKSWVMAIGGEVAAAVKEGGVFGIGAKTITEEEIALLQDIAKALRYNSYKAPTR
;
A
#
# COMPACT_ATOMS: atom_id res chain seq x y z
N MET A 1 19.21 -10.22 -9.11
CA MET A 1 18.46 -9.00 -8.78
C MET A 1 17.82 -8.51 -10.05
N THR A 2 16.69 -7.82 -9.96
CA THR A 2 15.97 -7.26 -11.10
C THR A 2 15.91 -5.75 -11.03
N THR A 3 15.85 -5.13 -12.21
CA THR A 3 15.81 -3.68 -12.40
C THR A 3 14.69 -3.32 -13.37
N LYS A 4 14.42 -2.03 -13.59
CA LYS A 4 13.34 -1.56 -14.48
C LYS A 4 13.39 -2.21 -15.88
N VAL A 5 14.58 -2.52 -16.42
CA VAL A 5 14.73 -3.07 -17.78
C VAL A 5 14.24 -4.52 -17.91
N ASP A 6 14.09 -5.24 -16.79
CA ASP A 6 13.55 -6.61 -16.76
C ASP A 6 12.01 -6.64 -16.87
N TYR A 7 11.38 -5.47 -16.74
CA TYR A 7 9.93 -5.30 -16.76
C TYR A 7 9.51 -4.52 -18.00
N THR A 8 8.35 -4.89 -18.54
CA THR A 8 7.62 -3.99 -19.44
C THR A 8 7.14 -2.78 -18.64
N LEU A 9 6.86 -1.67 -19.34
CA LEU A 9 6.36 -0.45 -18.70
C LEU A 9 5.07 -0.70 -17.88
N ASP A 10 4.17 -1.53 -18.40
CA ASP A 10 2.89 -1.85 -17.75
C ASP A 10 3.06 -2.76 -16.52
N GLU A 11 4.06 -3.66 -16.52
CA GLU A 11 4.42 -4.45 -15.35
C GLU A 11 5.09 -3.59 -14.28
N TRP A 12 6.01 -2.72 -14.68
CA TRP A 12 6.70 -1.80 -13.78
C TRP A 12 5.70 -0.90 -13.05
N TRP A 13 4.76 -0.30 -13.79
CA TRP A 13 3.69 0.49 -13.21
C TRP A 13 2.77 -0.30 -12.26
N ALA A 14 2.51 -1.57 -12.57
CA ALA A 14 1.70 -2.42 -11.70
C ALA A 14 2.37 -2.69 -10.35
N LEU A 15 3.70 -2.74 -10.31
CA LEU A 15 4.46 -2.82 -9.06
C LEU A 15 4.52 -1.44 -8.36
N GLN A 16 4.71 -0.38 -9.12
CA GLN A 16 4.91 0.96 -8.56
C GLN A 16 3.66 1.54 -7.88
N GLU A 17 2.46 1.23 -8.37
CA GLU A 17 1.21 1.82 -7.85
C GLU A 17 0.71 1.16 -6.55
N VAL A 18 1.01 -0.13 -6.35
CA VAL A 18 0.43 -0.94 -5.25
C VAL A 18 0.75 -0.40 -3.85
N PRO A 19 1.99 0.00 -3.52
CA PRO A 19 2.31 0.55 -2.21
C PRO A 19 1.41 1.73 -1.80
N LEU A 20 1.21 2.68 -2.72
CA LEU A 20 0.34 3.84 -2.50
C LEU A 20 -1.13 3.44 -2.40
N LEU A 21 -1.60 2.56 -3.28
CA LEU A 21 -3.00 2.09 -3.26
C LEU A 21 -3.35 1.38 -1.96
N VAL A 22 -2.43 0.58 -1.41
CA VAL A 22 -2.60 -0.06 -0.10
C VAL A 22 -2.78 0.98 0.99
N GLY A 23 -1.92 2.01 1.04
CA GLY A 23 -2.08 3.11 1.99
C GLY A 23 -3.43 3.81 1.85
N VAL A 24 -3.86 4.13 0.63
CA VAL A 24 -5.17 4.75 0.38
C VAL A 24 -6.33 3.85 0.80
N ALA A 25 -6.28 2.56 0.49
CA ALA A 25 -7.35 1.63 0.85
C ALA A 25 -7.51 1.53 2.38
N VAL A 26 -6.41 1.42 3.13
CA VAL A 26 -6.41 1.37 4.60
C VAL A 26 -7.00 2.65 5.20
N LEU A 27 -6.58 3.81 4.67
CA LEU A 27 -7.10 5.10 5.09
C LEU A 27 -8.61 5.24 4.90
N TYR A 28 -9.15 4.74 3.79
CA TYR A 28 -10.59 4.77 3.52
C TYR A 28 -11.39 3.72 4.30
N ALA A 29 -10.78 2.57 4.62
CA ALA A 29 -11.36 1.58 5.52
C ALA A 29 -11.50 2.11 6.95
N SER A 30 -10.66 3.08 7.33
CA SER A 30 -10.66 3.66 8.66
C SER A 30 -11.94 4.51 8.92
N PRO A 31 -12.71 4.24 9.99
CA PRO A 31 -13.90 5.02 10.33
C PRO A 31 -13.58 6.47 10.67
N SER A 32 -12.41 6.69 11.30
CA SER A 32 -11.95 7.98 11.82
C SER A 32 -11.23 8.87 10.81
N SER A 33 -11.02 8.42 9.57
CA SER A 33 -10.33 9.23 8.56
C SER A 33 -11.17 10.47 8.20
N THR A 34 -10.64 11.64 8.52
CA THR A 34 -11.14 12.93 8.05
C THR A 34 -10.49 13.25 6.70
N GLY A 35 -11.31 13.57 5.69
CA GLY A 35 -10.86 13.75 4.31
C GLY A 35 -9.75 14.80 4.10
N GLY A 36 -9.61 15.76 5.02
CA GLY A 36 -8.64 16.85 4.92
C GLY A 36 -7.16 16.48 5.15
N MET A 37 -6.88 15.42 5.93
CA MET A 37 -5.50 15.03 6.29
C MET A 37 -5.01 13.79 5.53
N MET A 38 -5.77 13.34 4.54
CA MET A 38 -5.49 12.06 3.88
C MET A 38 -4.13 12.04 3.18
N ARG A 39 -3.77 13.13 2.51
CA ARG A 39 -2.50 13.26 1.81
C ARG A 39 -1.31 13.30 2.76
N GLU A 40 -1.48 13.94 3.92
CA GLU A 40 -0.44 14.07 4.95
C GLU A 40 -0.15 12.73 5.64
N ILE A 41 -1.20 11.97 5.96
CA ILE A 41 -1.09 10.63 6.54
C ILE A 41 -0.34 9.69 5.59
N ILE A 42 -0.71 9.68 4.31
CA ILE A 42 -0.05 8.83 3.30
C ILE A 42 1.41 9.23 3.10
N ALA A 43 1.68 10.53 2.99
CA ALA A 43 3.05 11.03 2.81
C ALA A 43 3.92 10.66 4.03
N SER A 44 3.39 10.81 5.24
CA SER A 44 4.08 10.45 6.47
C SER A 44 4.34 8.95 6.56
N ALA A 45 3.34 8.11 6.29
CA ALA A 45 3.49 6.66 6.29
C ALA A 45 4.50 6.18 5.24
N THR A 46 4.51 6.80 4.06
CA THR A 46 5.48 6.49 3.00
C THR A 46 6.89 6.95 3.39
N ALA A 47 7.03 8.05 4.13
CA ALA A 47 8.31 8.50 4.66
C ALA A 47 8.85 7.59 5.77
N VAL A 48 7.98 7.07 6.64
CA VAL A 48 8.35 6.10 7.69
C VAL A 48 8.68 4.74 7.07
N ALA A 49 7.82 4.26 6.19
CA ALA A 49 8.05 3.04 5.42
C ALA A 49 8.95 3.28 4.20
N ASN A 50 9.80 4.31 4.21
CA ASN A 50 10.68 4.62 3.10
C ASN A 50 11.66 3.47 2.91
N ALA A 51 11.35 2.68 1.90
CA ALA A 51 12.04 1.46 1.53
C ALA A 51 13.52 1.72 1.20
N GLY A 52 13.87 2.95 0.83
CA GLY A 52 15.23 3.39 0.54
C GLY A 52 16.20 3.04 1.67
N GLN A 53 15.72 3.22 2.90
CA GLN A 53 16.48 2.94 4.13
C GLN A 53 16.24 1.52 4.67
N LEU A 54 15.03 0.97 4.48
CA LEU A 54 14.68 -0.37 4.99
C LEU A 54 15.25 -1.51 4.12
N PHE A 55 15.42 -1.28 2.82
CA PHE A 55 15.88 -2.26 1.83
C PHE A 55 16.93 -1.65 0.88
N PRO A 56 18.07 -1.15 1.41
CA PRO A 56 19.09 -0.46 0.61
C PRO A 56 19.69 -1.35 -0.50
N GLU A 57 19.78 -2.65 -0.24
CA GLU A 57 20.34 -3.65 -1.16
C GLU A 57 19.29 -4.25 -2.12
N ASN A 58 18.07 -3.72 -2.20
CA ASN A 58 17.02 -4.26 -3.04
C ASN A 58 16.78 -3.37 -4.27
N GLU A 59 17.48 -3.65 -5.37
CA GLU A 59 17.44 -2.84 -6.60
C GLU A 59 16.03 -2.66 -7.18
N LEU A 60 15.16 -3.67 -7.09
CA LEU A 60 13.77 -3.56 -7.52
C LEU A 60 13.06 -2.43 -6.75
N ILE A 61 13.13 -2.49 -5.42
CA ILE A 61 12.50 -1.50 -4.55
C ILE A 61 13.12 -0.12 -4.77
N GLN A 62 14.45 -0.02 -4.81
CA GLN A 62 15.17 1.24 -5.09
C GLN A 62 14.74 1.85 -6.42
N GLY A 63 14.63 1.02 -7.46
CA GLY A 63 14.17 1.45 -8.77
C GLY A 63 12.73 1.98 -8.74
N LEU A 64 11.80 1.29 -8.06
CA LEU A 64 10.39 1.69 -7.98
C LEU A 64 10.18 3.03 -7.27
N MET A 65 11.10 3.43 -6.40
CA MET A 65 11.08 4.73 -5.72
C MET A 65 11.80 5.83 -6.48
N ALA A 66 12.68 5.47 -7.42
CA ALA A 66 13.45 6.45 -8.16
C ALA A 66 12.50 7.35 -8.97
N PRO A 67 12.57 8.68 -8.81
CA PRO A 67 11.76 9.59 -9.60
C PRO A 67 12.18 9.47 -11.06
N ASP A 68 11.23 9.03 -11.88
CA ASP A 68 11.41 8.81 -13.31
C ASP A 68 10.46 9.72 -14.11
N GLU A 69 10.82 10.06 -15.34
CA GLU A 69 9.97 10.85 -16.23
C GLU A 69 8.62 10.15 -16.49
N ASP A 70 8.62 8.82 -16.59
CA ASP A 70 7.39 8.02 -16.71
C ASP A 70 6.60 7.91 -15.39
N SER A 71 7.27 8.12 -14.24
CA SER A 71 6.64 8.10 -12.91
C SER A 71 5.74 9.31 -12.64
N LYS A 72 5.80 10.35 -13.48
CA LYS A 72 4.91 11.52 -13.40
C LYS A 72 3.46 11.19 -13.78
N ILE A 73 3.22 10.01 -14.36
CA ILE A 73 1.87 9.52 -14.67
C ILE A 73 1.39 8.63 -13.53
N LEU A 74 1.12 9.24 -12.36
CA LEU A 74 0.29 8.56 -11.36
C LEU A 74 -1.07 8.32 -12.01
N LYS A 75 -1.37 7.06 -12.31
CA LYS A 75 -2.73 6.69 -12.72
C LYS A 75 -3.69 7.17 -11.64
N PRO A 76 -4.81 7.81 -12.03
CA PRO A 76 -5.79 8.25 -11.05
C PRO A 76 -6.20 7.06 -10.18
N LEU A 77 -6.52 7.34 -8.92
CA LEU A 77 -7.07 6.35 -7.99
C LEU A 77 -8.20 5.57 -8.68
N PRO A 78 -8.43 4.29 -8.29
CA PRO A 78 -9.52 3.49 -8.83
C PRO A 78 -10.80 4.33 -8.90
N PRO A 79 -11.55 4.29 -10.03
CA PRO A 79 -12.66 5.20 -10.25
C PRO A 79 -13.66 5.07 -9.11
N ILE A 80 -13.79 6.13 -8.33
CA ILE A 80 -14.79 6.23 -7.27
C ILE A 80 -16.05 6.80 -7.88
N THR A 81 -17.19 6.12 -7.73
CA THR A 81 -18.46 6.63 -8.25
C THR A 81 -18.83 7.95 -7.56
N ALA A 82 -19.16 8.97 -8.37
CA ALA A 82 -19.65 10.23 -7.85
C ALA A 82 -20.92 10.01 -7.01
N GLY A 83 -20.99 10.63 -5.84
CA GLY A 83 -22.11 10.44 -4.91
C GLY A 83 -22.06 9.16 -4.05
N ALA A 84 -21.06 8.28 -4.23
CA ALA A 84 -20.90 7.11 -3.38
C ALA A 84 -20.78 7.48 -1.89
N SER A 85 -21.47 6.71 -1.04
CA SER A 85 -21.31 6.74 0.41
C SER A 85 -19.90 6.34 0.83
N LYS A 86 -19.47 6.71 2.04
CA LYS A 86 -18.15 6.33 2.57
C LYS A 86 -17.89 4.82 2.48
N LYS A 87 -18.91 4.00 2.77
CA LYS A 87 -18.83 2.54 2.70
C LYS A 87 -18.60 2.03 1.28
N GLU A 88 -19.36 2.54 0.30
CA GLU A 88 -19.20 2.15 -1.10
C GLU A 88 -17.82 2.54 -1.65
N ARG A 89 -17.31 3.71 -1.26
CA ARG A 89 -15.94 4.13 -1.63
C ARG A 89 -14.88 3.20 -1.06
N ALA A 90 -15.01 2.82 0.22
CA ALA A 90 -14.10 1.89 0.86
C ALA A 90 -14.11 0.52 0.18
N GLU A 91 -15.29 0.00 -0.17
CA GLU A 91 -15.43 -1.27 -0.91
C GLU A 91 -14.83 -1.21 -2.33
N GLN A 92 -15.07 -0.12 -3.08
CA GLN A 92 -14.48 0.06 -4.41
C GLN A 92 -12.95 0.11 -4.36
N LEU A 93 -12.39 0.87 -3.41
CA LEU A 93 -10.95 0.96 -3.20
C LEU A 93 -10.35 -0.37 -2.73
N LYS A 94 -11.03 -1.08 -1.83
CA LYS A 94 -10.64 -2.43 -1.41
C LYS A 94 -10.54 -3.36 -2.62
N ASN A 95 -11.62 -3.52 -3.38
CA ASN A 95 -11.65 -4.45 -4.51
C ASN A 95 -10.64 -4.09 -5.60
N GLY A 96 -10.51 -2.80 -5.93
CA GLY A 96 -9.51 -2.31 -6.87
C GLY A 96 -8.08 -2.60 -6.40
N THR A 97 -7.78 -2.36 -5.12
CA THR A 97 -6.46 -2.61 -4.54
C THR A 97 -6.12 -4.09 -4.51
N LEU A 98 -7.07 -4.97 -4.14
CA LEU A 98 -6.86 -6.43 -4.15
C LEU A 98 -6.54 -6.94 -5.55
N ALA A 99 -7.24 -6.45 -6.59
CA ALA A 99 -6.96 -6.82 -7.97
C ALA A 99 -5.56 -6.37 -8.42
N LYS A 100 -5.12 -5.16 -8.04
CA LYS A 100 -3.75 -4.69 -8.33
C LYS A 100 -2.69 -5.49 -7.56
N CYS A 101 -2.96 -5.85 -6.31
CA CYS A 101 -2.07 -6.70 -5.51
C CYS A 101 -1.89 -8.09 -6.15
N GLN A 102 -2.97 -8.72 -6.63
CA GLN A 102 -2.90 -10.01 -7.33
C GLN A 102 -2.09 -9.89 -8.62
N ARG A 103 -2.27 -8.81 -9.38
CA ARG A 103 -1.49 -8.54 -10.57
C ARG A 103 -0.01 -8.36 -10.26
N ALA A 104 0.34 -7.57 -9.25
CA ALA A 104 1.72 -7.39 -8.81
C ALA A 104 2.35 -8.72 -8.37
N ALA A 105 1.61 -9.56 -7.63
CA ALA A 105 2.07 -10.89 -7.26
C ALA A 105 2.41 -11.76 -8.49
N ASN A 106 1.58 -11.73 -9.54
CA ASN A 106 1.87 -12.46 -10.78
C ASN A 106 3.13 -11.95 -11.49
N VAL A 107 3.33 -10.63 -11.55
CA VAL A 107 4.54 -10.02 -12.15
C VAL A 107 5.79 -10.42 -11.37
N LEU A 108 5.72 -10.34 -10.04
CA LEU A 108 6.80 -10.71 -9.14
C LEU A 108 7.16 -12.19 -9.25
N ASP A 109 6.17 -13.08 -9.17
CA ASP A 109 6.39 -14.53 -9.25
C ASP A 109 6.99 -14.97 -10.60
N ALA A 110 6.76 -14.19 -11.67
CA ALA A 110 7.30 -14.48 -12.99
C ALA A 110 8.75 -14.02 -13.20
N LYS A 111 9.21 -12.99 -12.48
CA LYS A 111 10.45 -12.26 -12.83
C LYS A 111 11.40 -12.00 -11.67
N ALA A 112 10.88 -11.73 -10.48
CA ALA A 112 11.68 -11.32 -9.34
C ALA A 112 12.27 -12.53 -8.60
N THR A 113 13.37 -12.32 -7.89
CA THR A 113 13.94 -13.34 -7.01
C THR A 113 13.11 -13.52 -5.75
N ALA A 114 13.17 -14.69 -5.11
CA ALA A 114 12.44 -14.95 -3.86
C ALA A 114 12.72 -13.92 -2.76
N HIS A 115 13.94 -13.37 -2.72
CA HIS A 115 14.34 -12.30 -1.81
C HIS A 115 13.58 -10.99 -2.11
N GLU A 116 13.59 -10.54 -3.35
CA GLU A 116 12.89 -9.33 -3.80
C GLU A 116 11.38 -9.44 -3.60
N ILE A 117 10.81 -10.60 -3.92
CA ILE A 117 9.39 -10.90 -3.72
C ILE A 117 9.00 -10.71 -2.25
N ARG A 118 9.80 -11.28 -1.33
CA ARG A 118 9.54 -11.20 0.11
C ARG A 118 9.63 -9.76 0.60
N ASP A 119 10.69 -9.05 0.23
CA ASP A 119 10.95 -7.69 0.69
C ASP A 119 9.90 -6.71 0.15
N TYR A 120 9.53 -6.83 -1.14
CA TYR A 120 8.49 -6.01 -1.73
C TYR A 120 7.16 -6.20 -0.98
N LYS A 121 6.77 -7.45 -0.70
CA LYS A 121 5.53 -7.74 0.05
C LYS A 121 5.60 -7.18 1.47
N SER A 122 6.74 -7.33 2.14
CA SER A 122 6.97 -6.76 3.47
C SER A 122 6.86 -5.23 3.46
N TRP A 123 7.44 -4.58 2.46
CA TRP A 123 7.40 -3.14 2.28
C TRP A 123 5.99 -2.61 2.06
N VAL A 124 5.22 -3.22 1.15
CA VAL A 124 3.82 -2.86 0.91
C VAL A 124 2.99 -3.01 2.19
N MET A 125 3.19 -4.08 2.95
CA MET A 125 2.48 -4.29 4.21
C MET A 125 2.90 -3.29 5.29
N ALA A 126 4.17 -2.88 5.33
CA ALA A 126 4.65 -1.84 6.24
C ALA A 126 3.94 -0.51 6.01
N ILE A 127 3.78 -0.07 4.74
CA ILE A 127 3.03 1.14 4.41
C ILE A 127 1.58 1.04 4.91
N GLY A 128 0.91 -0.08 4.66
CA GLY A 128 -0.46 -0.29 5.14
C GLY A 128 -0.57 -0.21 6.67
N GLY A 129 0.38 -0.82 7.39
CA GLY A 129 0.45 -0.76 8.85
C GLY A 129 0.69 0.65 9.39
N GLU A 130 1.64 1.38 8.81
CA GLU A 130 1.96 2.76 9.19
C GLU A 130 0.78 3.71 8.94
N VAL A 131 0.07 3.56 7.82
CA VAL A 131 -1.15 4.35 7.58
C VAL A 131 -2.22 4.03 8.62
N ALA A 132 -2.44 2.74 8.93
CA ALA A 132 -3.41 2.35 9.96
C ALA A 132 -3.09 2.97 11.33
N ALA A 133 -1.81 3.02 11.69
CA ALA A 133 -1.33 3.65 12.92
C ALA A 133 -1.53 5.18 12.90
N ALA A 134 -1.11 5.85 11.83
CA ALA A 134 -1.14 7.31 11.71
C ALA A 134 -2.57 7.90 11.71
N VAL A 135 -3.57 7.20 11.17
CA VAL A 135 -4.98 7.64 11.24
C VAL A 135 -5.48 7.75 12.70
N LYS A 136 -4.88 7.01 13.63
CA LYS A 136 -5.26 7.06 15.05
C LYS A 136 -4.67 8.26 15.77
N GLU A 137 -3.43 8.62 15.45
CA GLU A 137 -2.75 9.75 16.09
C GLU A 137 -3.38 11.11 15.71
N GLY A 138 -4.05 11.20 14.56
CA GLY A 138 -4.74 12.41 14.10
C GLY A 138 -6.14 12.66 14.70
N GLY A 139 -6.64 11.79 15.59
CA GLY A 139 -7.93 11.98 16.24
C GLY A 139 -7.83 12.95 17.41
N VAL A 140 -8.23 14.21 17.21
CA VAL A 140 -8.49 15.28 18.21
C VAL A 140 -7.82 15.07 19.57
N PHE A 141 -6.69 15.75 19.80
CA PHE A 141 -6.01 15.93 21.09
C PHE A 141 -5.69 14.63 21.85
N GLY A 142 -4.39 14.30 21.87
CA GLY A 142 -3.85 13.16 22.61
C GLY A 142 -4.54 12.89 23.94
N ILE A 143 -5.31 11.80 23.96
CA ILE A 143 -5.58 10.84 25.03
C ILE A 143 -6.34 9.70 24.34
N GLY A 144 -5.78 8.49 24.34
CA GLY A 144 -6.59 7.27 24.23
C GLY A 144 -6.31 6.40 23.01
N ALA A 145 -5.46 5.40 23.23
CA ALA A 145 -5.27 4.23 22.41
C ALA A 145 -6.62 3.66 21.90
N LYS A 146 -6.86 3.78 20.59
CA LYS A 146 -7.64 2.81 19.83
C LYS A 146 -6.70 2.16 18.84
N THR A 147 -6.14 1.05 19.30
CA THR A 147 -5.75 -0.14 18.55
C THR A 147 -6.34 -0.19 17.12
N ILE A 148 -5.56 -0.60 16.13
CA ILE A 148 -5.99 -0.79 14.73
C ILE A 148 -7.36 -1.50 14.70
N THR A 149 -8.31 -0.99 13.89
CA THR A 149 -9.68 -1.53 13.90
C THR A 149 -9.76 -2.91 13.26
N GLU A 150 -10.84 -3.62 13.54
CA GLU A 150 -11.09 -4.93 12.94
C GLU A 150 -11.22 -4.83 11.41
N GLU A 151 -11.78 -3.75 10.88
CA GLU A 151 -11.88 -3.50 9.44
C GLU A 151 -10.51 -3.24 8.80
N GLU A 152 -9.65 -2.47 9.47
CA GLU A 152 -8.27 -2.21 9.03
C GLU A 152 -7.45 -3.50 9.05
N ILE A 153 -7.54 -4.30 10.12
CA ILE A 153 -6.88 -5.61 10.24
C ILE A 153 -7.37 -6.57 9.14
N ALA A 154 -8.68 -6.67 8.94
CA ALA A 154 -9.27 -7.53 7.92
C ALA A 154 -8.81 -7.13 6.51
N LEU A 155 -8.75 -5.83 6.22
CA LEU A 155 -8.24 -5.34 4.94
C LEU A 155 -6.76 -5.69 4.74
N LEU A 156 -5.91 -5.49 5.76
CA LEU A 156 -4.49 -5.86 5.67
C LEU A 156 -4.31 -7.37 5.45
N GLN A 157 -5.15 -8.21 6.08
CA GLN A 157 -5.15 -9.66 5.82
C GLN A 157 -5.58 -10.00 4.39
N ASP A 158 -6.59 -9.33 3.85
CA ASP A 158 -7.03 -9.53 2.47
C ASP A 158 -5.96 -9.10 1.47
N ILE A 159 -5.26 -7.99 1.73
CA ILE A 159 -4.11 -7.53 0.93
C ILE A 159 -2.96 -8.54 0.99
N ALA A 160 -2.61 -9.04 2.18
CA ALA A 160 -1.57 -10.06 2.32
C ALA A 160 -1.92 -11.34 1.54
N LYS A 161 -3.19 -11.79 1.57
CA LYS A 161 -3.66 -12.93 0.75
C LYS A 161 -3.55 -12.62 -0.74
N ALA A 162 -3.98 -11.44 -1.18
CA ALA A 162 -3.90 -11.02 -2.57
C ALA A 162 -2.45 -10.96 -3.09
N LEU A 163 -1.50 -10.54 -2.24
CA LEU A 163 -0.06 -10.58 -2.51
C LEU A 163 0.56 -11.97 -2.36
N ARG A 164 -0.19 -12.98 -1.90
CA ARG A 164 0.33 -14.31 -1.53
C ARG A 164 1.46 -14.23 -0.50
N TYR A 165 1.33 -13.33 0.47
CA TYR A 165 2.31 -13.14 1.54
C TYR A 165 1.96 -13.94 2.79
N ASN A 166 2.20 -15.25 2.72
CA ASN A 166 1.78 -16.21 3.75
C ASN A 166 2.46 -16.02 5.13
N SER A 167 3.58 -15.30 5.17
CA SER A 167 4.31 -15.02 6.41
C SER A 167 3.84 -13.76 7.13
N TYR A 168 2.88 -13.02 6.56
CA TYR A 168 2.36 -11.81 7.18
C TYR A 168 1.68 -12.13 8.52
N LYS A 169 2.04 -11.36 9.55
CA LYS A 169 1.36 -11.36 10.84
C LYS A 169 0.63 -10.04 10.98
N ALA A 170 -0.70 -10.10 11.03
CA ALA A 170 -1.49 -8.91 11.25
C ALA A 170 -1.17 -8.31 12.62
N PRO A 171 -1.16 -6.97 12.74
CA PRO A 171 -0.97 -6.32 14.02
C PRO A 171 -2.10 -6.72 14.98
N THR A 172 -1.74 -6.89 16.26
CA THR A 172 -2.71 -7.20 17.32
C THR A 172 -3.48 -5.94 17.69
N ARG A 173 -4.71 -6.13 18.16
CA ARG A 173 -5.49 -5.08 18.80
C ARG A 173 -4.78 -4.64 20.07
#